data_AF-D6PKI8-F1
#
_entry.id   AF-D6PKI8-F1
#
_cell.length_a   1.000
_cell.length_b   1.000
_cell.length_c   1.000
_cell.angle_alpha   90.00
_cell.angle_beta   90.00
_cell.angle_gamma   90.00
#
_symmetry.space_group_name_H-M   'P 1'
#
loop_
_entity.id
_entity.type
_entity.pdbx_description
1 polymer ?
#
loop_
_entity_poly.entity_id
_entity_poly.type
_entity_poly.pdbx_seq_one_letter_code
_entity_poly.pdbx_strand_id
1 'polypeptide(L)' 'MLHLWNKKFSYSNLSRATDKTGGRFYSSNGEKVPSVTTILDKTKSQKDKDALIAWKEKVGQIEASRISKNPCREEINA' A
#
# COMPACT_ATOMS: atom_id res chain seq x y z
N MET A 1 20.66 20.06 26.64
CA MET A 1 20.04 20.71 25.46
C MET A 1 18.70 20.07 25.19
N LEU A 2 17.61 20.84 25.30
CA LEU A 2 16.26 20.40 24.94
C LEU A 2 16.16 20.37 23.41
N HIS A 3 16.01 19.18 22.81
CA HIS A 3 15.62 19.08 21.41
C HIS A 3 14.15 19.46 21.31
N LEU A 4 13.88 20.74 21.03
CA LEU A 4 12.54 21.24 20.81
C LEU A 4 12.01 20.67 19.49
N TRP A 5 10.99 19.83 19.57
CA TRP A 5 10.32 19.27 18.39
C TRP A 5 9.77 20.41 17.52
N ASN A 6 10.28 20.56 16.30
CA ASN A 6 9.73 21.49 15.32
C ASN A 6 8.49 20.88 14.64
N LYS A 7 7.29 21.31 15.06
CA LYS A 7 6.02 20.84 14.48
C LYS A 7 5.77 21.54 13.14
N LYS A 8 6.45 21.06 12.09
CA LYS A 8 6.32 21.59 10.72
C LYS A 8 4.92 21.42 10.13
N PHE A 9 4.15 20.44 10.61
CA PHE A 9 2.82 20.14 10.11
C PHE A 9 1.81 20.02 11.27
N SER A 10 0.60 20.51 11.03
CA SER A 10 -0.54 20.31 11.93
C SER A 10 -1.14 18.94 11.66
N TYR A 11 -0.99 18.01 12.60
CA TYR A 11 -1.60 16.68 12.53
C TYR A 11 -2.91 16.69 13.31
N SER A 12 -4.02 16.34 12.64
CA SER A 12 -5.30 16.09 13.30
C SER A 12 -5.26 14.78 14.08
N ASN A 13 -6.08 14.69 15.13
CA ASN A 13 -6.26 13.43 15.85
C ASN A 13 -6.99 12.42 14.95
N LEU A 14 -6.47 11.21 14.90
CA LEU A 14 -7.08 10.09 14.19
C LEU A 14 -7.84 9.21 15.17
N SER A 15 -9.08 8.87 14.85
CA SER A 15 -9.85 7.88 15.59
C SER A 15 -9.85 6.55 14.83
N ARG A 16 -9.87 5.45 15.59
CA ARG A 16 -10.06 4.11 15.04
C ARG A 16 -11.54 3.85 14.90
N ALA A 17 -11.96 3.42 13.72
CA ALA A 17 -13.33 3.02 13.43
C ALA A 17 -13.35 1.60 12.87
N THR A 18 -14.33 0.81 13.28
CA THR A 18 -14.61 -0.50 12.70
C THR A 18 -15.79 -0.34 11.75
N ASP A 19 -15.62 -0.76 10.50
CA ASP A 19 -16.70 -0.74 9.53
C ASP A 19 -17.70 -1.88 9.79
N LYS A 20 -18.87 -1.82 9.18
CA LYS A 20 -19.94 -2.84 9.29
C LYS A 20 -19.48 -4.22 8.84
N THR A 21 -18.44 -4.28 8.00
CA THR A 21 -17.81 -5.51 7.50
C THR A 21 -16.70 -6.05 8.41
N GLY A 22 -16.42 -5.41 9.54
CA GLY A 22 -15.35 -5.79 10.48
C GLY A 22 -13.97 -5.23 10.14
N GLY A 23 -13.82 -4.51 9.03
CA GLY A 23 -12.58 -3.86 8.65
C GLY A 23 -12.20 -2.72 9.61
N ARG A 24 -10.92 -2.65 10.00
CA ARG A 24 -10.39 -1.58 10.86
C ARG A 24 -9.87 -0.43 10.00
N PHE A 25 -10.35 0.77 10.25
CA PHE A 25 -9.97 1.98 9.55
C PHE A 25 -9.58 3.09 10.53
N TYR A 26 -8.86 4.07 10.00
CA TYR A 26 -8.64 5.33 10.69
C TYR A 26 -9.51 6.40 10.03
N SER A 27 -10.02 7.32 10.84
CA SER A 27 -10.73 8.50 10.35
C SER A 27 -10.21 9.77 11.00
N SER A 28 -10.28 10.85 10.23
CA SER A 28 -10.01 12.22 10.69
C SER A 28 -11.28 13.02 10.48
N ASN A 29 -11.85 13.60 11.54
CA ASN A 29 -13.10 14.39 11.48
C ASN A 29 -14.27 13.68 10.75
N GLY A 30 -14.37 12.35 10.88
CA GLY A 30 -15.42 11.55 10.24
C GLY A 30 -15.10 11.08 8.81
N GLU A 31 -14.04 11.57 8.18
CA GLU A 31 -13.59 11.10 6.86
C GLU A 31 -12.60 9.94 6.99
N LYS A 32 -12.79 8.89 6.19
CA LYS A 32 -11.88 7.73 6.14
C LYS A 32 -10.55 8.16 5.49
N VAL A 33 -9.44 7.94 6.19
CA VAL A 33 -8.11 8.23 5.63
C VAL A 33 -7.59 7.04 4.81
N PRO A 34 -6.87 7.28 3.71
CA PRO A 34 -6.26 6.22 2.93
C PRO A 34 -5.14 5.53 3.72
N SER A 35 -4.88 4.26 3.39
CA SER A 35 -3.73 3.54 3.93
C SER A 35 -2.42 4.08 3.36
N VAL A 36 -1.31 3.86 4.07
CA VAL A 36 0.04 4.21 3.58
C VAL A 36 0.30 3.59 2.20
N THR A 37 -0.04 2.30 2.02
CA THR A 37 0.10 1.60 0.75
C THR A 37 -0.73 2.26 -0.35
N THR A 38 -1.97 2.67 -0.05
CA THR A 38 -2.83 3.39 -1.01
C THR A 38 -2.21 4.72 -1.45
N ILE A 39 -1.61 5.47 -0.52
CA ILE A 39 -0.93 6.73 -0.84
C ILE A 39 0.27 6.45 -1.75
N LEU A 40 1.09 5.46 -1.40
CA LEU A 40 2.26 5.08 -2.18
C LEU A 40 1.85 4.64 -3.58
N ASP A 41 0.84 3.79 -3.73
CA ASP A 41 0.32 3.33 -5.02
C ASP A 41 -0.15 4.48 -5.92
N LYS A 42 -0.84 5.47 -5.35
CA LYS A 42 -1.31 6.65 -6.10
C LYS A 42 -0.17 7.58 -6.49
N THR A 43 0.90 7.64 -5.69
CA THR A 43 2.01 8.58 -5.87
C THR A 43 3.21 8.00 -6.63
N LYS A 44 3.16 6.73 -7.05
CA LYS A 44 4.23 6.12 -7.86
C LYS A 44 4.43 6.88 -9.17
N SER A 45 5.69 7.00 -9.59
CA SER A 45 6.06 7.59 -10.86
C SER A 45 5.50 6.76 -12.03
N GLN A 46 5.29 7.38 -13.19
CA GLN A 46 4.82 6.65 -14.37
C GLN A 46 5.85 5.58 -14.80
N LYS A 47 7.14 5.90 -14.72
CA LYS A 47 8.24 4.96 -14.99
C LYS A 47 8.14 3.67 -14.18
N ASP A 48 7.82 3.76 -12.89
CA ASP A 48 7.70 2.58 -12.03
C ASP A 48 6.48 1.73 -12.41
N LYS A 49 5.39 2.37 -12.84
CA LYS A 49 4.20 1.68 -13.35
C LYS A 49 4.52 0.95 -14.66
N ASP A 50 5.22 1.62 -15.57
CA ASP A 50 5.62 1.06 -16.86
C ASP A 50 6.58 -0.12 -16.68
N ALA A 51 7.51 -0.03 -15.72
CA ALA A 51 8.40 -1.14 -15.39
C ALA A 51 7.64 -2.39 -14.92
N LEU A 52 6.59 -2.21 -14.10
CA LEU A 52 5.73 -3.31 -13.67
C LEU A 52 4.92 -3.90 -14.82
N ILE A 53 4.45 -3.07 -15.75
CA ILE A 53 3.73 -3.52 -16.96
C ILE A 53 4.66 -4.33 -17.86
N ALA A 54 5.85 -3.80 -18.16
CA ALA A 54 6.85 -4.47 -18.97
C ALA A 54 7.30 -5.81 -18.35
N TRP A 55 7.40 -5.89 -17.02
CA TRP A 55 7.65 -7.17 -16.34
C TRP A 55 6.50 -8.16 -16.53
N LYS A 56 5.24 -7.73 -16.37
CA LYS A 56 4.07 -8.59 -16.61
C LYS A 56 3.99 -9.09 -18.05
N GLU A 57 4.36 -8.26 -19.03
CA GLU A 57 4.43 -8.63 -20.44
C GLU A 57 5.52 -9.67 -20.70
N LYS A 58 6.70 -9.51 -20.08
CA LYS A 58 7.82 -10.46 -20.20
C LYS A 58 7.51 -11.83 -19.59
N VAL A 59 6.85 -11.85 -18.43
CA VAL A 59 6.51 -13.09 -17.71
C VAL A 59 5.23 -13.74 -18.28
N GLY A 60 4.33 -12.94 -18.84
CA GLY A 60 3.00 -13.34 -19.29
C GLY A 60 1.95 -13.18 -18.20
N GLN A 61 0.73 -12.78 -18.58
CA GLN A 61 -0.35 -12.42 -17.64
C GLN A 61 -0.77 -13.57 -16.71
N ILE A 62 -0.81 -14.80 -17.23
CA ILE A 62 -1.21 -15.99 -16.47
C ILE A 62 -0.18 -16.27 -15.38
N GLU A 63 1.09 -16.26 -15.75
CA GLU A 63 2.18 -16.58 -14.84
C GLU A 63 2.42 -15.45 -13.82
N ALA A 64 2.35 -14.19 -14.25
CA ALA A 64 2.40 -13.04 -13.34
C ALA A 64 1.26 -13.06 -12.31
N SER A 65 0.05 -13.48 -12.72
CA SER A 65 -1.09 -13.67 -11.82
C SER A 65 -0.87 -14.83 -10.84
N ARG A 66 -0.28 -15.93 -11.31
CA ARG A 66 0.10 -17.08 -10.47
C ARG A 66 1.10 -16.67 -9.38
N ILE A 67 2.18 -15.98 -9.76
CA ILE A 67 3.21 -15.49 -8.83
C ILE A 67 2.61 -14.51 -7.82
N SER A 68 1.78 -13.57 -8.27
CA SER A 68 1.15 -12.58 -7.39
C SER A 68 0.21 -13.23 -6.36
N LYS A 69 -0.48 -14.31 -6.75
CA LYS A 69 -1.43 -15.03 -5.89
C LYS A 69 -0.74 -15.97 -4.91
N ASN A 70 0.44 -16.47 -5.24
CA ASN A 70 1.17 -17.41 -4.40
C ASN A 70 2.68 -17.10 -4.34
N PRO A 71 3.06 -15.98 -3.71
CA PRO A 71 4.45 -15.52 -3.69
C PRO A 71 5.39 -16.43 -2.89
N CYS A 72 4.86 -17.32 -2.04
CA CYS A 72 5.64 -18.14 -1.10
C CYS A 72 5.82 -19.62 -1.49
N ARG A 73 5.43 -20.06 -2.69
CA ARG A 73 5.53 -21.49 -3.07
C ARG A 73 6.63 -21.73 -4.11
N GLU A 74 7.86 -21.84 -3.62
CA GLU A 74 8.92 -22.59 -4.31
C GLU A 74 8.75 -24.07 -3.94
N GLU A 75 7.87 -24.77 -4.67
CA GLU A 75 8.03 -26.22 -4.79
C GLU A 75 8.94 -26.44 -5.99
N ILE A 76 10.24 -26.30 -5.73
CA ILE A 76 11.28 -26.85 -6.59
C ILE A 76 11.16 -28.37 -6.39
N ASN A 77 10.57 -29.05 -7.36
CA ASN A 77 10.60 -30.52 -7.39
C ASN A 77 12.07 -30.95 -7.53
N ALA A 78 12.63 -31.42 -6.42
CA ALA A 78 13.83 -32.25 -6.38
C ALA A 78 13.42 -33.72 -6.54
#